data_AF-A0A4Q3TEP8-F1
#
_entry.id   AF-A0A4Q3TEP8-F1
#
_cell.length_a   1.000
_cell.length_b   1.000
_cell.length_c   1.000
_cell.angle_alpha   90.00
_cell.angle_beta   90.00
_cell.angle_gamma   90.00
#
_symmetry.space_group_name_H-M   'P 1'
#
loop_
_entity.id
_entity.type
_entity.pdbx_description
1 polymer ?
#
loop_
_entity_poly.entity_id
_entity_poly.type
_entity_poly.pdbx_seq_one_letter_code
_entity_poly.pdbx_strand_id
1 'polypeptide(L)'
;ALVDAMTALGKPMVILLRNGRALALEGNVKNAQAIVVTWFLGEQMGHAVADVLFGDHGPSARLPISFPHKSGQQPYSYDRKTTGRPANPDLATEEYKSRYRETPNTALYPFGYGLTYGAITYGPIEMESDKLQWAGTLDLAVTVTNTGSHAAEELVQLYIHDRVASLTQPGRLLKDFKRVSLRPGQSEKVTFTLNPRQLGFIGADETWRIEPGLFDVWLAPHAQGGATATFQLIGPASITDGR
;
A
#
# COMPACT_ATOMS: atom_id res chain seq x y z
N ALA A 1 -23.44 8.72 -17.87
CA ALA A 1 -24.39 9.68 -18.44
C ALA A 1 -24.08 11.13 -18.04
N LEU A 2 -24.34 11.56 -16.80
CA LEU A 2 -24.10 12.96 -16.40
C LEU A 2 -22.61 13.36 -16.54
N VAL A 3 -21.71 12.54 -16.00
CA VAL A 3 -20.25 12.79 -16.10
C VAL A 3 -19.79 12.84 -17.56
N ASP A 4 -20.38 12.06 -18.45
CA ASP A 4 -20.05 12.07 -19.88
C ASP A 4 -20.52 13.37 -20.54
N ALA A 5 -21.74 13.81 -20.23
CA ALA A 5 -22.27 15.09 -20.70
C ALA A 5 -21.42 16.28 -20.21
N MET A 6 -20.98 16.24 -18.94
CA MET A 6 -20.08 17.26 -18.38
C MET A 6 -18.70 17.24 -19.04
N THR A 7 -18.16 16.05 -19.32
CA THR A 7 -16.85 15.89 -20.00
C THR A 7 -16.88 16.46 -21.42
N ALA A 8 -18.00 16.28 -22.14
CA ALA A 8 -18.19 16.83 -23.49
C ALA A 8 -18.14 18.37 -23.55
N LEU A 9 -18.32 19.06 -22.42
CA LEU A 9 -18.20 20.52 -22.34
C LEU A 9 -16.74 21.01 -22.34
N GLY A 10 -15.75 20.11 -22.19
CA GLY A 10 -14.32 20.45 -22.20
C GLY A 10 -13.85 21.31 -21.03
N LYS A 11 -14.66 21.44 -19.98
CA LYS A 11 -14.31 22.20 -18.77
C LYS A 11 -13.51 21.33 -17.80
N PRO A 12 -12.61 21.93 -16.99
CA PRO A 12 -12.00 21.20 -15.89
C PRO A 12 -13.05 20.62 -14.94
N MET A 13 -12.87 19.36 -14.54
CA MET A 13 -13.86 18.62 -13.75
C MET A 13 -13.20 17.89 -12.59
N VAL A 14 -13.74 18.14 -11.39
CA VAL A 14 -13.37 17.44 -10.15
C VAL A 14 -14.54 16.54 -9.73
N ILE A 15 -14.26 15.26 -9.49
CA ILE A 15 -15.25 14.31 -8.99
C ILE A 15 -15.11 14.13 -7.48
N LEU A 16 -16.18 14.41 -6.74
CA LEU A 16 -16.30 14.10 -5.32
C LEU A 16 -17.04 12.77 -5.16
N LEU A 17 -16.30 11.72 -4.83
CA LEU A 17 -16.82 10.36 -4.72
C LEU A 17 -17.31 10.11 -3.28
N ARG A 18 -18.63 10.16 -3.12
CA ARG A 18 -19.33 9.87 -1.87
C ARG A 18 -19.84 8.42 -1.88
N ASN A 19 -19.21 7.55 -1.09
CA ASN A 19 -19.44 6.10 -1.14
C ASN A 19 -19.17 5.42 0.20
N GLY A 20 -19.81 4.26 0.45
CA GLY A 20 -19.61 3.46 1.68
C GLY A 20 -18.77 2.20 1.49
N ARG A 21 -18.24 1.97 0.27
CA ARG A 21 -17.46 0.79 -0.10
C ARG A 21 -16.53 1.11 -1.27
N ALA A 22 -15.53 0.27 -1.52
CA ALA A 22 -14.72 0.34 -2.73
C ALA A 22 -15.60 0.24 -4.00
N LEU A 23 -15.31 1.08 -5.01
CA LEU A 23 -16.06 1.12 -6.26
C LEU A 23 -15.16 0.71 -7.44
N ALA A 24 -15.72 -0.03 -8.39
CA ALA A 24 -15.12 -0.22 -9.71
C ALA A 24 -15.43 1.02 -10.54
N LEU A 25 -14.45 1.91 -10.72
CA LEU A 25 -14.62 3.13 -11.50
C LEU A 25 -14.31 2.87 -12.98
N GLU A 26 -15.17 3.38 -13.86
CA GLU A 26 -15.07 3.18 -15.30
C GLU A 26 -15.29 4.50 -16.07
N GLY A 27 -14.93 4.49 -17.35
CA GLY A 27 -15.18 5.60 -18.28
C GLY A 27 -14.66 6.95 -17.78
N ASN A 28 -15.43 8.00 -18.03
CA ASN A 28 -15.07 9.38 -17.68
C ASN A 28 -14.98 9.63 -16.17
N VAL A 29 -15.55 8.76 -15.32
CA VAL A 29 -15.37 8.86 -13.86
C VAL A 29 -13.94 8.50 -13.48
N LYS A 30 -13.46 7.34 -13.96
CA LYS A 30 -12.08 6.89 -13.72
C LYS A 30 -11.05 7.85 -14.32
N ASN A 31 -11.36 8.42 -15.49
CA ASN A 31 -10.46 9.28 -16.25
C ASN A 31 -10.62 10.77 -15.93
N ALA A 32 -11.36 11.13 -14.88
CA ALA A 32 -11.49 12.52 -14.47
C ALA A 32 -10.12 13.09 -14.05
N GLN A 33 -9.96 14.41 -14.24
CA GLN A 33 -8.71 15.11 -13.93
C GLN A 33 -8.37 15.06 -12.43
N ALA A 34 -9.40 15.05 -11.57
CA ALA A 34 -9.25 14.86 -10.15
C ALA A 34 -10.43 14.06 -9.60
N ILE A 35 -10.13 13.12 -8.70
CA ILE A 35 -11.11 12.32 -7.96
C ILE A 35 -10.76 12.43 -6.48
N VAL A 36 -11.70 12.92 -5.67
CA VAL A 36 -11.57 12.99 -4.21
C VAL A 36 -12.55 12.01 -3.60
N VAL A 37 -12.03 10.98 -2.92
CA VAL A 37 -12.87 10.02 -2.20
C VAL A 37 -13.24 10.62 -0.84
N THR A 38 -14.50 10.99 -0.69
CA THR A 38 -14.98 11.64 0.52
C THR A 38 -15.67 10.67 1.47
N TRP A 39 -15.94 9.43 1.09
CA TRP A 39 -16.74 8.51 1.92
C TRP A 39 -18.08 9.15 2.36
N PHE A 40 -18.56 8.85 3.56
CA PHE A 40 -19.63 9.58 4.26
C PHE A 40 -19.05 10.25 5.53
N LEU A 41 -18.65 11.53 5.45
CA LEU A 41 -17.93 12.24 6.54
C LEU A 41 -18.83 12.81 7.66
N GLY A 42 -20.11 12.49 7.67
CA GLY A 42 -21.06 13.03 8.64
C GLY A 42 -21.48 14.49 8.37
N GLU A 43 -21.92 15.18 9.42
CA GLU A 43 -22.63 16.46 9.33
C GLU A 43 -21.75 17.61 8.79
N GLN A 44 -20.46 17.61 9.13
CA GLN A 44 -19.51 18.66 8.73
C GLN A 44 -18.80 18.36 7.39
N MET A 45 -19.31 17.40 6.61
CA MET A 45 -18.72 16.99 5.33
C MET A 45 -18.50 18.17 4.37
N GLY A 46 -19.45 19.10 4.28
CA GLY A 46 -19.34 20.25 3.38
C GLY A 46 -18.13 21.13 3.67
N HIS A 47 -17.91 21.43 4.95
CA HIS A 47 -16.77 22.22 5.42
C HIS A 47 -15.45 21.47 5.19
N ALA A 48 -15.36 20.23 5.67
CA ALA A 48 -14.13 19.44 5.55
C ALA A 48 -13.71 19.20 4.08
N VAL A 49 -14.67 19.00 3.17
CA VAL A 49 -14.36 18.84 1.75
C VAL A 49 -13.94 20.18 1.12
N ALA A 50 -14.56 21.30 1.51
CA ALA A 50 -14.16 22.61 1.03
C ALA A 50 -12.72 22.95 1.46
N ASP A 51 -12.38 22.74 2.73
CA ASP A 51 -11.04 23.01 3.27
C ASP A 51 -9.96 22.24 2.49
N VAL A 52 -10.25 21.00 2.08
CA VAL A 52 -9.34 20.22 1.22
C VAL A 52 -9.29 20.80 -0.19
N LEU A 53 -10.43 20.96 -0.86
CA LEU A 53 -10.46 21.40 -2.26
C LEU A 53 -9.87 22.80 -2.49
N PHE A 54 -10.00 23.70 -1.51
CA PHE A 54 -9.44 25.04 -1.56
C PHE A 54 -8.02 25.12 -1.01
N GLY A 55 -7.49 24.03 -0.46
CA GLY A 55 -6.09 23.91 -0.05
C GLY A 55 -5.78 24.44 1.35
N ASP A 56 -6.79 24.73 2.17
CA ASP A 56 -6.61 25.02 3.60
C ASP A 56 -5.98 23.82 4.32
N HIS A 57 -6.32 22.60 3.86
CA HIS A 57 -5.67 21.36 4.24
C HIS A 57 -5.30 20.50 3.02
N GLY A 58 -4.07 19.97 3.00
CA GLY A 58 -3.69 18.99 1.98
C GLY A 58 -4.29 17.60 2.23
N PRO A 59 -4.67 16.83 1.20
CA PRO A 59 -5.11 15.45 1.39
C PRO A 59 -3.95 14.59 1.90
N SER A 60 -4.20 13.88 3.00
CA SER A 60 -3.20 13.05 3.70
C SER A 60 -3.71 11.65 4.05
N ALA A 61 -4.93 11.32 3.63
CA ALA A 61 -5.53 10.01 3.83
C ALA A 61 -4.96 8.98 2.84
N ARG A 62 -5.04 7.70 3.23
CA ARG A 62 -4.69 6.53 2.42
C ARG A 62 -5.84 5.53 2.46
N LEU A 63 -6.09 4.83 1.34
CA LEU A 63 -7.21 3.89 1.22
C LEU A 63 -7.02 2.68 2.16
N PRO A 64 -7.97 2.39 3.06
CA PRO A 64 -7.90 1.20 3.92
C PRO A 64 -8.38 -0.07 3.19
N ILE A 65 -8.83 0.05 1.93
CA ILE A 65 -9.32 -1.05 1.10
C ILE A 65 -8.93 -0.80 -0.36
N SER A 66 -8.59 -1.85 -1.09
CA SER A 66 -8.29 -1.74 -2.52
C SER A 66 -9.57 -1.49 -3.33
N PHE A 67 -9.49 -0.57 -4.30
CA PHE A 67 -10.55 -0.39 -5.29
C PHE A 67 -10.30 -1.34 -6.46
N PRO A 68 -11.27 -2.18 -6.85
CA PRO A 68 -11.11 -3.08 -7.98
C PRO A 68 -11.24 -2.32 -9.31
N HIS A 69 -10.69 -2.89 -10.39
CA HIS A 69 -11.03 -2.50 -11.76
C HIS A 69 -12.44 -2.94 -12.14
N LYS A 70 -12.87 -4.12 -11.67
CA LYS A 70 -14.18 -4.74 -11.97
C LYS A 70 -14.75 -5.44 -10.75
N SER A 71 -16.08 -5.45 -10.60
CA SER A 71 -16.75 -6.17 -9.51
C SER A 71 -16.43 -7.68 -9.50
N GLY A 72 -16.27 -8.29 -10.68
CA GLY A 72 -15.90 -9.69 -10.84
C GLY A 72 -14.51 -10.07 -10.31
N GLN A 73 -13.69 -9.10 -9.89
CA GLN A 73 -12.43 -9.39 -9.19
C GLN A 73 -12.61 -9.76 -7.72
N GLN A 74 -13.82 -9.60 -7.17
CA GLN A 74 -14.10 -9.89 -5.77
C GLN A 74 -14.18 -11.41 -5.50
N PRO A 75 -13.65 -11.90 -4.36
CA PRO A 75 -12.96 -11.15 -3.31
C PRO A 75 -11.56 -10.70 -3.71
N TYR A 76 -11.20 -9.45 -3.40
CA TYR A 76 -9.87 -8.88 -3.64
C TYR A 76 -9.28 -8.28 -2.36
N SER A 77 -8.09 -8.74 -1.98
CA SER A 77 -7.29 -8.16 -0.90
C SER A 77 -5.82 -8.03 -1.30
N TYR A 78 -5.12 -7.08 -0.70
CA TYR A 78 -3.70 -6.83 -1.00
C TYR A 78 -2.78 -7.91 -0.40
N ASP A 79 -3.20 -8.46 0.74
CA ASP A 79 -2.53 -9.50 1.54
C ASP A 79 -2.89 -10.92 1.08
N ARG A 80 -3.24 -11.08 -0.20
CA ARG A 80 -3.51 -12.38 -0.79
C ARG A 80 -2.22 -13.21 -0.94
N LYS A 81 -2.39 -14.53 -0.95
CA LYS A 81 -1.33 -15.49 -1.25
C LYS A 81 -0.93 -15.41 -2.74
N THR A 82 0.31 -15.75 -3.05
CA THR A 82 0.88 -15.69 -4.41
C THR A 82 0.35 -16.77 -5.36
N THR A 83 -0.21 -17.87 -4.81
CA THR A 83 -0.61 -19.09 -5.53
C THR A 83 0.58 -19.84 -6.15
N GLY A 84 0.37 -21.08 -6.60
CA GLY A 84 1.42 -21.85 -7.29
C GLY A 84 1.74 -21.35 -8.71
N ARG A 85 0.94 -20.42 -9.26
CA ARG A 85 1.11 -19.86 -10.61
C ARG A 85 0.82 -18.36 -10.61
N PRO A 86 1.64 -17.54 -9.93
CA PRO A 86 1.43 -16.09 -9.87
C PRO A 86 1.43 -15.48 -11.28
N ALA A 87 0.53 -14.54 -11.52
CA ALA A 87 0.52 -13.76 -12.75
C ALA A 87 1.58 -12.65 -12.67
N ASN A 88 2.38 -12.49 -13.73
CA ASN A 88 3.25 -11.33 -13.86
C ASN A 88 2.40 -10.12 -14.32
N PRO A 89 2.34 -9.01 -13.56
CA PRO A 89 1.61 -7.82 -13.95
C PRO A 89 2.06 -7.22 -15.30
N ASP A 90 3.32 -7.43 -15.67
CA ASP A 90 3.90 -6.90 -16.90
C ASP A 90 3.63 -7.80 -18.12
N LEU A 91 3.15 -9.04 -17.90
CA LEU A 91 2.86 -10.02 -18.95
C LEU A 91 1.36 -10.34 -18.97
N ALA A 92 0.56 -9.38 -19.41
CA ALA A 92 -0.91 -9.45 -19.37
C ALA A 92 -1.53 -10.65 -20.12
N THR A 93 -0.79 -11.25 -21.06
CA THR A 93 -1.28 -12.36 -21.91
C THR A 93 -0.69 -13.71 -21.55
N GLU A 94 0.09 -13.83 -20.47
CA GLU A 94 0.72 -15.09 -20.09
C GLU A 94 -0.33 -16.17 -19.76
N GLU A 95 -0.32 -17.26 -20.51
CA GLU A 95 -1.27 -18.35 -20.33
C GLU A 95 -0.93 -19.23 -19.11
N TYR A 96 -1.95 -19.95 -18.62
CA TYR A 96 -1.83 -20.90 -17.51
C TYR A 96 -1.39 -20.30 -16.16
N LYS A 97 -1.52 -18.99 -15.96
CA LYS A 97 -1.35 -18.31 -14.67
C LYS A 97 -2.68 -18.07 -13.96
N SER A 98 -2.61 -17.84 -12.65
CA SER A 98 -3.75 -17.41 -11.84
C SER A 98 -4.11 -15.96 -12.18
N ARG A 99 -4.82 -15.74 -13.30
CA ARG A 99 -5.23 -14.41 -13.78
C ARG A 99 -6.61 -14.41 -14.41
N TYR A 100 -7.20 -13.22 -14.48
CA TYR A 100 -8.35 -12.99 -15.34
C TYR A 100 -7.91 -12.78 -16.80
N ARG A 101 -8.82 -13.08 -17.74
CA ARG A 101 -8.57 -12.89 -19.18
C ARG A 101 -8.63 -11.42 -19.61
N GLU A 102 -9.59 -10.68 -19.07
CA GLU A 102 -9.97 -9.34 -19.57
C GLU A 102 -9.64 -8.19 -18.60
N THR A 103 -9.19 -8.50 -17.38
CA THR A 103 -8.85 -7.50 -16.38
C THR A 103 -7.50 -7.83 -15.75
N PRO A 104 -6.65 -6.84 -15.42
CA PRO A 104 -5.41 -7.13 -14.70
C PRO A 104 -5.70 -7.68 -13.30
N ASN A 105 -4.71 -8.35 -12.72
CA ASN A 105 -4.75 -8.85 -11.35
C ASN A 105 -4.39 -7.78 -10.29
N THR A 106 -4.14 -6.54 -10.70
CA THR A 106 -3.86 -5.40 -9.82
C THR A 106 -5.16 -4.77 -9.31
N ALA A 107 -5.02 -3.84 -8.37
CA ALA A 107 -6.11 -2.96 -7.96
C ALA A 107 -6.15 -1.76 -8.90
N LEU A 108 -7.32 -1.13 -9.05
CA LEU A 108 -7.41 0.19 -9.67
C LEU A 108 -6.72 1.23 -8.78
N TYR A 109 -7.01 1.18 -7.47
CA TYR A 109 -6.27 1.90 -6.44
C TYR A 109 -5.93 0.92 -5.31
N PRO A 110 -4.65 0.64 -5.04
CA PRO A 110 -4.27 -0.37 -4.06
C PRO A 110 -4.54 0.05 -2.62
N PHE A 111 -4.54 -0.91 -1.70
CA PHE A 111 -4.49 -0.64 -0.27
C PHE A 111 -3.33 0.30 0.05
N GLY A 112 -3.58 1.27 0.91
CA GLY A 112 -2.61 2.30 1.28
C GLY A 112 -2.43 3.40 0.24
N TYR A 113 -3.13 3.37 -0.91
CA TYR A 113 -3.00 4.42 -1.93
C TYR A 113 -3.69 5.72 -1.51
N GLY A 114 -3.07 6.85 -1.81
CA GLY A 114 -3.66 8.17 -1.67
C GLY A 114 -2.66 9.23 -2.10
N LEU A 115 -3.14 10.25 -2.80
CA LEU A 115 -2.30 11.36 -3.26
C LEU A 115 -2.28 12.47 -2.22
N THR A 116 -1.29 13.35 -2.36
CA THR A 116 -1.17 14.62 -1.65
C THR A 116 -0.94 15.74 -2.67
N TYR A 117 -0.99 17.01 -2.24
CA TYR A 117 -0.72 18.15 -3.14
C TYR A 117 0.77 18.37 -3.41
N GLY A 118 1.65 17.92 -2.50
CA GLY A 118 3.08 17.84 -2.77
C GLY A 118 3.45 16.66 -3.68
N ALA A 119 4.71 16.61 -4.10
CA ALA A 119 5.23 15.49 -4.88
C ALA A 119 6.25 14.73 -4.02
N ILE A 120 5.88 13.53 -3.59
CA ILE A 120 6.70 12.75 -2.67
C ILE A 120 7.53 11.72 -3.45
N THR A 121 8.84 11.68 -3.17
CA THR A 121 9.76 10.68 -3.68
C THR A 121 10.40 9.90 -2.53
N TYR A 122 10.72 8.65 -2.80
CA TYR A 122 11.35 7.72 -1.84
C TYR A 122 12.76 7.40 -2.32
N GLY A 123 13.72 7.46 -1.41
CA GLY A 123 15.06 6.93 -1.61
C GLY A 123 15.12 5.41 -1.51
N PRO A 124 16.33 4.82 -1.61
CA PRO A 124 16.53 3.40 -1.33
C PRO A 124 16.26 3.08 0.14
N ILE A 125 16.01 1.80 0.44
CA ILE A 125 15.96 1.31 1.83
C ILE A 125 17.39 1.22 2.36
N GLU A 126 17.62 1.81 3.51
CA GLU A 126 18.86 1.72 4.29
C GLU A 126 18.67 0.72 5.42
N MET A 127 19.63 -0.20 5.59
CA MET A 127 19.69 -1.17 6.67
C MET A 127 21.15 -1.31 7.12
N GLU A 128 21.40 -1.36 8.42
CA GLU A 128 22.77 -1.58 8.93
C GLU A 128 23.23 -3.04 8.77
N SER A 129 22.27 -3.96 8.69
CA SER A 129 22.50 -5.38 8.48
C SER A 129 21.38 -5.98 7.63
N ASP A 130 21.70 -7.03 6.88
CA ASP A 130 20.71 -7.89 6.22
C ASP A 130 20.29 -9.07 7.11
N LYS A 131 20.68 -9.07 8.40
CA LYS A 131 20.39 -10.14 9.35
C LYS A 131 19.66 -9.60 10.57
N LEU A 132 18.48 -10.16 10.84
CA LEU A 132 17.76 -9.97 12.09
C LEU A 132 18.06 -11.16 13.01
N GLN A 133 18.60 -10.91 14.19
CA GLN A 133 18.84 -11.97 15.19
C GLN A 133 17.55 -12.35 15.91
N TRP A 134 17.43 -13.62 16.35
CA TRP A 134 16.23 -14.17 17.02
C TRP A 134 15.74 -13.40 18.26
N ALA A 135 16.65 -12.73 18.96
CA ALA A 135 16.36 -11.87 20.10
C ALA A 135 16.79 -10.41 19.87
N GLY A 136 17.00 -10.02 18.61
CA GLY A 136 17.48 -8.70 18.23
C GLY A 136 16.42 -7.85 17.56
N THR A 137 16.89 -6.74 16.99
CA THR A 137 16.10 -5.83 16.16
C THR A 137 16.83 -5.55 14.85
N LEU A 138 16.07 -5.09 13.86
CA LEU A 138 16.59 -4.63 12.58
C LEU A 138 15.98 -3.27 12.30
N ASP A 139 16.84 -2.25 12.23
CA ASP A 139 16.42 -0.91 11.85
C ASP A 139 16.44 -0.77 10.33
N LEU A 140 15.32 -0.27 9.80
CA LEU A 140 15.08 -0.02 8.39
C LEU A 140 14.79 1.47 8.25
N ALA A 141 15.40 2.13 7.28
CA ALA A 141 15.10 3.53 7.02
C ALA A 141 14.88 3.80 5.54
N VAL A 142 14.09 4.82 5.26
CA VAL A 142 13.98 5.41 3.92
C VAL A 142 13.97 6.91 4.05
N THR A 143 14.72 7.58 3.17
CA THR A 143 14.63 9.03 3.03
C THR A 143 13.45 9.36 2.13
N VAL A 144 12.53 10.17 2.64
CA VAL A 144 11.37 10.66 1.89
C VAL A 144 11.55 12.15 1.63
N THR A 145 11.38 12.57 0.38
CA THR A 145 11.57 13.96 -0.04
C THR A 145 10.32 14.51 -0.67
N ASN A 146 9.93 15.73 -0.29
CA ASN A 146 8.92 16.48 -1.02
C ASN A 146 9.59 17.33 -2.10
N THR A 147 9.52 16.88 -3.35
CA THR A 147 10.05 17.56 -4.53
C THR A 147 9.04 18.50 -5.19
N GLY A 148 7.82 18.61 -4.61
CA GLY A 148 6.76 19.47 -5.12
C GLY A 148 6.82 20.90 -4.59
N SER A 149 5.81 21.69 -4.96
CA SER A 149 5.65 23.10 -4.56
C SER A 149 4.71 23.31 -3.37
N HIS A 150 4.00 22.28 -2.92
CA HIS A 150 3.07 22.33 -1.79
C HIS A 150 3.59 21.50 -0.62
N ALA A 151 3.31 21.94 0.61
CA ALA A 151 3.51 21.10 1.78
C ALA A 151 2.66 19.83 1.67
N ALA A 152 3.17 18.73 2.23
CA ALA A 152 2.53 17.44 2.12
C ALA A 152 2.71 16.62 3.40
N GLU A 153 1.70 15.82 3.70
CA GLU A 153 1.81 14.74 4.66
C GLU A 153 1.92 13.41 3.91
N GLU A 154 2.96 12.66 4.23
CA GLU A 154 3.16 11.31 3.71
C GLU A 154 2.93 10.27 4.80
N LEU A 155 2.34 9.13 4.43
CA LEU A 155 2.19 7.97 5.30
C LEU A 155 3.07 6.83 4.76
N VAL A 156 4.30 6.77 5.25
CA VAL A 156 5.24 5.70 4.92
C VAL A 156 4.76 4.41 5.55
N GLN A 157 4.62 3.35 4.74
CA GLN A 157 4.07 2.07 5.15
C GLN A 157 5.14 0.98 5.05
N LEU A 158 5.28 0.19 6.12
CA LEU A 158 6.19 -0.95 6.19
C LEU A 158 5.43 -2.24 5.91
N TYR A 159 5.85 -2.95 4.87
CA TYR A 159 5.31 -4.27 4.51
C TYR A 159 6.40 -5.32 4.56
N ILE A 160 6.03 -6.56 4.88
CA ILE A 160 6.92 -7.72 4.75
C ILE A 160 6.32 -8.82 3.88
N HIS A 161 7.17 -9.73 3.41
CA HIS A 161 6.78 -11.01 2.84
C HIS A 161 7.77 -12.07 3.31
N ASP A 162 7.25 -13.07 4.00
CA ASP A 162 8.00 -14.26 4.35
C ASP A 162 8.03 -15.18 3.12
N ARG A 163 9.22 -15.37 2.53
CA ARG A 163 9.37 -16.07 1.25
C ARG A 163 9.08 -17.56 1.36
N VAL A 164 9.42 -18.17 2.50
CA VAL A 164 9.33 -19.61 2.71
C VAL A 164 8.98 -19.87 4.17
N ALA A 165 7.79 -20.42 4.37
CA ALA A 165 7.29 -20.82 5.67
C ALA A 165 6.50 -22.14 5.57
N SER A 166 6.23 -22.77 6.71
CA SER A 166 5.43 -23.99 6.82
C SER A 166 3.99 -23.83 6.32
N LEU A 167 3.47 -22.60 6.30
CA LEU A 167 2.25 -22.22 5.62
C LEU A 167 2.51 -21.10 4.63
N THR A 168 1.83 -21.13 3.49
CA THR A 168 1.91 -20.07 2.47
C THR A 168 1.54 -18.71 3.07
N GLN A 169 2.45 -17.75 2.99
CA GLN A 169 2.26 -16.40 3.52
C GLN A 169 1.73 -15.43 2.45
N PRO A 170 1.05 -14.34 2.85
CA PRO A 170 0.69 -13.23 1.97
C PRO A 170 1.88 -12.69 1.17
N GLY A 171 1.64 -12.27 -0.07
CA GLY A 171 2.68 -11.66 -0.91
C GLY A 171 3.21 -10.33 -0.39
N ARG A 172 2.41 -9.62 0.41
CA ARG A 172 2.81 -8.49 1.27
C ARG A 172 1.86 -8.41 2.46
N LEU A 173 2.37 -8.03 3.63
CA LEU A 173 1.58 -7.81 4.84
C LEU A 173 2.06 -6.54 5.55
N LEU A 174 1.14 -5.61 5.81
CA LEU A 174 1.46 -4.39 6.55
C LEU A 174 1.86 -4.73 7.99
N LYS A 175 2.94 -4.14 8.49
CA LYS A 175 3.41 -4.35 9.87
C LYS A 175 3.50 -3.06 10.68
N ASP A 176 3.75 -1.93 10.03
CA ASP A 176 3.82 -0.63 10.68
C ASP A 176 3.60 0.51 9.66
N PHE A 177 3.35 1.72 10.12
CA PHE A 177 3.32 2.92 9.31
C PHE A 177 3.68 4.17 10.12
N LYS A 178 4.29 5.16 9.47
CA LYS A 178 4.65 6.44 10.09
C LYS A 178 4.23 7.60 9.21
N ARG A 179 3.66 8.63 9.84
CA ARG A 179 3.28 9.87 9.18
C ARG A 179 4.40 10.90 9.33
N VAL A 180 4.71 11.60 8.24
CA VAL A 180 5.69 12.69 8.22
C VAL A 180 5.12 13.90 7.49
N SER A 181 5.50 15.09 7.94
CA SER A 181 5.06 16.36 7.37
C SER A 181 6.25 17.07 6.73
N LEU A 182 6.17 17.29 5.43
CA LEU A 182 7.27 17.76 4.60
C LEU A 182 6.92 19.08 3.92
N ARG A 183 7.70 20.13 4.19
CA ARG A 183 7.68 21.36 3.40
C ARG A 183 8.25 21.11 2.00
N PRO A 184 7.94 21.98 1.01
CA PRO A 184 8.60 21.93 -0.30
C PRO A 184 10.13 21.88 -0.17
N GLY A 185 10.77 20.92 -0.85
CA GLY A 185 12.21 20.69 -0.83
C GLY A 185 12.75 19.98 0.42
N GLN A 186 11.92 19.69 1.42
CA GLN A 186 12.35 19.00 2.64
C GLN A 186 12.53 17.50 2.39
N SER A 187 13.60 16.95 2.97
CA SER A 187 13.82 15.51 3.11
C SER A 187 13.75 15.11 4.58
N GLU A 188 13.17 13.95 4.86
CA GLU A 188 13.12 13.36 6.19
C GLU A 188 13.49 11.87 6.12
N LYS A 189 14.36 11.43 7.02
CA LYS A 189 14.72 10.01 7.17
C LYS A 189 13.72 9.35 8.10
N VAL A 190 12.91 8.45 7.57
CA VAL A 190 11.88 7.72 8.31
C VAL A 190 12.42 6.34 8.67
N THR A 191 12.60 6.09 9.97
CA THR A 191 13.14 4.84 10.51
C THR A 191 12.03 3.97 11.11
N PHE A 192 12.10 2.67 10.89
CA PHE A 192 11.29 1.62 11.51
C PHE A 192 12.20 0.61 12.20
N THR A 193 11.75 0.04 13.30
CA THR A 193 12.46 -1.01 14.01
C THR A 193 11.64 -2.29 13.95
N LEU A 194 12.15 -3.29 13.24
CA LEU A 194 11.56 -4.63 13.22
C LEU A 194 12.12 -5.48 14.35
N ASN A 195 11.25 -6.26 14.97
CA ASN A 195 11.62 -7.36 15.85
C ASN A 195 10.98 -8.68 15.39
N PRO A 196 11.51 -9.84 15.80
CA PRO A 196 11.02 -11.15 15.35
C PRO A 196 9.54 -11.41 15.63
N ARG A 197 8.95 -10.84 16.70
CA ARG A 197 7.52 -11.01 17.00
C ARG A 197 6.62 -10.42 15.91
N GLN A 198 7.08 -9.41 15.19
CA GLN A 198 6.32 -8.86 14.06
C GLN A 198 6.31 -9.80 12.86
N LEU A 199 7.17 -10.82 12.81
CA LEU A 199 7.29 -11.76 11.69
C LEU A 199 6.44 -13.03 11.88
N GLY A 200 5.93 -13.26 13.09
CA GLY A 200 5.19 -14.48 13.41
C GLY A 200 3.80 -14.57 12.75
N PHE A 201 3.32 -15.80 12.62
CA PHE A 201 2.01 -16.15 12.07
C PHE A 201 1.39 -17.33 12.83
N ILE A 202 0.11 -17.60 12.61
CA ILE A 202 -0.60 -18.76 13.18
C ILE A 202 -0.40 -19.98 12.26
N GLY A 203 0.21 -21.04 12.81
CA GLY A 203 0.48 -22.30 12.14
C GLY A 203 -0.77 -23.16 11.91
N ALA A 204 -0.58 -24.29 11.23
CA ALA A 204 -1.66 -25.24 10.92
C ALA A 204 -2.24 -25.93 12.17
N ASP A 205 -1.48 -25.94 13.25
CA ASP A 205 -1.85 -26.41 14.59
C ASP A 205 -2.45 -25.30 15.47
N GLU A 206 -2.80 -24.16 14.86
CA GLU A 206 -3.36 -22.97 15.54
C GLU A 206 -2.42 -22.33 16.58
N THR A 207 -1.11 -22.65 16.53
CA THR A 207 -0.11 -22.04 17.41
C THR A 207 0.58 -20.88 16.73
N TRP A 208 0.83 -19.81 17.49
CA TRP A 208 1.66 -18.72 17.01
C TRP A 208 3.12 -19.15 16.97
N ARG A 209 3.77 -18.95 15.83
CA ARG A 209 5.17 -19.32 15.60
C ARG A 209 5.89 -18.26 14.79
N ILE A 210 7.21 -18.27 14.92
CA ILE A 210 8.13 -17.55 14.04
C ILE A 210 9.05 -18.61 13.42
N GLU A 211 9.39 -18.45 12.15
CA GLU A 211 10.28 -19.37 11.45
C GLU A 211 11.50 -18.59 10.92
N PRO A 212 12.74 -19.10 11.10
CA PRO A 212 13.91 -18.48 10.50
C PRO A 212 13.86 -18.61 8.98
N GLY A 213 14.30 -17.59 8.26
CA GLY A 213 14.13 -17.57 6.81
C GLY A 213 14.43 -16.22 6.18
N LEU A 214 14.20 -16.16 4.87
CA LEU A 214 14.35 -14.94 4.07
C LEU A 214 13.04 -14.18 4.03
N PHE A 215 13.12 -12.89 4.28
CA PHE A 215 12.01 -11.95 4.23
C PHE A 215 12.30 -10.86 3.22
N ASP A 216 11.31 -10.50 2.41
CA ASP A 216 11.29 -9.23 1.70
C ASP A 216 10.64 -8.17 2.56
N VAL A 217 11.12 -6.94 2.39
CA VAL A 217 10.60 -5.76 3.08
C VAL A 217 10.42 -4.60 2.11
N TRP A 218 9.34 -3.85 2.30
CA TRP A 218 9.06 -2.62 1.56
C TRP A 218 8.81 -1.48 2.52
N LEU A 219 9.43 -0.34 2.22
CA LEU A 219 9.04 0.97 2.75
C LEU A 219 8.41 1.74 1.59
N ALA A 220 7.09 1.89 1.63
CA ALA A 220 6.31 2.20 0.44
C ALA A 220 5.19 3.22 0.68
N PRO A 221 4.74 3.92 -0.38
CA PRO A 221 3.55 4.77 -0.32
C PRO A 221 2.24 3.96 -0.33
N HIS A 222 2.26 2.70 -0.76
CA HIS A 222 1.10 1.81 -0.81
C HIS A 222 1.51 0.35 -1.10
N ALA A 223 0.56 -0.59 -0.97
CA ALA A 223 0.82 -2.04 -1.05
C ALA A 223 1.33 -2.55 -2.41
N GLN A 224 1.21 -1.78 -3.50
CA GLN A 224 1.72 -2.15 -4.84
C GLN A 224 2.89 -1.27 -5.34
N GLY A 225 3.58 -0.56 -4.45
CA GLY A 225 4.69 0.34 -4.82
C GLY A 225 5.85 0.29 -3.83
N GLY A 226 6.77 1.25 -3.96
CA GLY A 226 7.90 1.44 -3.05
C GLY A 226 9.13 0.58 -3.33
N ALA A 227 10.24 0.96 -2.71
CA ALA A 227 11.49 0.21 -2.77
C ALA A 227 11.39 -1.12 -2.00
N THR A 228 12.18 -2.10 -2.42
CA THR A 228 12.24 -3.43 -1.82
C THR A 228 13.66 -3.71 -1.34
N ALA A 229 13.78 -4.42 -0.22
CA ALA A 229 15.02 -5.00 0.26
C ALA A 229 14.73 -6.41 0.79
N THR A 230 15.79 -7.16 1.10
CA THR A 230 15.69 -8.52 1.66
C THR A 230 16.56 -8.59 2.91
N PHE A 231 16.05 -9.26 3.95
CA PHE A 231 16.81 -9.61 5.15
C PHE A 231 16.55 -11.06 5.53
N GLN A 232 17.41 -11.63 6.38
CA GLN A 232 17.28 -12.98 6.91
C GLN A 232 17.04 -12.95 8.43
N LEU A 233 15.99 -13.63 8.89
CA LEU A 233 15.85 -13.94 10.31
C LEU A 233 16.75 -15.12 10.65
N ILE A 234 17.75 -14.87 11.49
CA ILE A 234 18.67 -15.88 12.01
C ILE A 234 18.09 -16.44 13.30
N GLY A 235 17.71 -17.72 13.25
CA GLY A 235 17.07 -18.41 14.35
C GLY A 235 17.60 -19.82 14.58
N PRO A 236 17.14 -20.49 15.64
CA PRO A 236 17.51 -21.87 15.93
C PRO A 236 17.08 -22.80 14.79
N ALA A 237 17.85 -23.86 14.54
CA ALA A 237 17.61 -24.82 13.45
C ALA A 237 16.30 -25.63 13.60
N SER A 238 15.60 -25.50 14.73
CA SER A 238 14.32 -26.11 15.04
C SER A 238 13.27 -25.03 15.28
N ILE A 239 12.09 -25.17 14.67
CA ILE A 239 10.90 -24.34 14.91
C ILE A 239 10.52 -24.47 16.39
N THR A 240 10.99 -23.55 17.22
CA THR A 240 10.54 -23.44 18.61
C THR A 240 9.34 -22.51 18.64
N ASP A 241 8.25 -23.00 19.23
CA ASP A 241 7.13 -22.21 19.69
C ASP A 241 7.67 -21.00 20.46
N GLY A 242 7.36 -19.78 19.99
CA GLY A 242 8.04 -18.56 20.41
C GLY A 242 7.68 -18.08 21.83
N ARG A 243 7.92 -18.94 22.83
CA ARG A 243 7.90 -18.64 24.26
C ARG A 243 9.30 -18.30 24.77
#